data_AF-A0A954WC37-F1
#
_entry.id   AF-A0A954WC37-F1
#
_cell.length_a   1.000
_cell.length_b   1.000
_cell.length_c   1.000
_cell.angle_alpha   90.00
_cell.angle_beta   90.00
_cell.angle_gamma   90.00
#
_symmetry.space_group_name_H-M   'P 1'
#
loop_
_entity.id
_entity.type
_entity.pdbx_description
1 polymer ?
#
loop_
_entity_poly.entity_id
_entity_poly.type
_entity_poly.pdbx_seq_one_letter_code
_entity_poly.pdbx_strand_id
1 'polypeptide(L)'
;MASHLVVALSSHGFGHIGQSAPVIETLRERLPNLRVTLRTAAPRFKLVERFGEQVAITSATTDIGMVQQDAQCIAWEASAQA
;
A
#
# COMPACT_ATOMS: atom_id res chain seq x y z
N MET A 1 8.09 -23.13 7.55
CA MET A 1 7.02 -22.13 7.78
C MET A 1 7.05 -21.16 6.61
N ALA A 2 5.90 -20.79 6.05
CA ALA A 2 5.87 -19.78 4.98
C ALA A 2 5.93 -18.38 5.61
N SER A 3 6.90 -17.56 5.19
CA SER A 3 6.99 -16.16 5.64
C SER A 3 5.82 -15.35 5.09
N HIS A 4 5.32 -14.41 5.89
CA HIS A 4 4.24 -13.51 5.50
C HIS A 4 4.67 -12.06 5.76
N LEU A 5 4.73 -11.27 4.70
CA LEU A 5 5.00 -9.84 4.75
C LEU A 5 3.70 -9.04 4.65
N VAL A 6 3.48 -8.16 5.61
CA VAL A 6 2.43 -7.13 5.54
C VAL A 6 3.09 -5.81 5.17
N VAL A 7 2.62 -5.20 4.09
CA VAL A 7 3.11 -3.91 3.59
C VAL A 7 2.04 -2.86 3.84
N ALA A 8 2.29 -1.96 4.79
CA ALA A 8 1.46 -0.78 4.98
C ALA A 8 1.85 0.28 3.93
N LEU A 9 0.92 0.65 3.06
CA LEU A 9 1.14 1.65 2.01
C LEU A 9 0.16 2.80 2.21
N SER A 10 0.68 4.02 2.33
CA SER A 10 -0.17 5.20 2.30
C SER A 10 -0.76 5.41 0.91
N SER A 11 -1.98 5.96 0.88
CA SER A 11 -2.82 6.06 -0.31
C SER A 11 -2.88 7.45 -0.94
N HIS A 12 -2.12 8.41 -0.41
CA HIS A 12 -2.09 9.80 -0.87
C HIS A 12 -1.27 9.97 -2.16
N GLY A 13 -1.54 9.14 -3.18
CA GLY A 13 -0.84 9.07 -4.46
C GLY A 13 -0.29 7.68 -4.78
N PHE A 14 0.35 7.55 -5.95
CA PHE A 14 0.87 6.26 -6.43
C PHE A 14 2.39 6.10 -6.31
N GLY A 15 3.07 7.10 -5.74
CA GLY A 15 4.53 7.08 -5.55
C GLY A 15 4.99 5.87 -4.72
N HIS A 16 4.33 5.61 -3.58
CA HIS A 16 4.67 4.48 -2.72
C HIS A 16 4.39 3.12 -3.36
N ILE A 17 3.37 3.02 -4.21
CA ILE A 17 3.13 1.82 -5.04
C ILE A 17 4.32 1.59 -5.98
N GLY A 18 4.76 2.64 -6.68
CA GLY A 18 5.91 2.58 -7.58
C GLY A 18 7.21 2.19 -6.87
N GLN A 19 7.49 2.83 -5.74
CA GLN A 19 8.72 2.64 -4.95
C GLN A 19 8.80 1.25 -4.29
N SER A 20 7.69 0.74 -3.76
CA SER A 20 7.68 -0.54 -3.02
C SER A 20 7.65 -1.77 -3.92
N ALA A 21 7.08 -1.66 -5.13
CA ALA A 21 6.95 -2.75 -6.07
C ALA A 21 8.24 -3.51 -6.42
N PRO A 22 9.35 -2.86 -6.84
CA PRO A 22 10.57 -3.60 -7.18
C PRO A 22 11.12 -4.39 -5.99
N VAL A 23 10.97 -3.86 -4.76
CA VAL A 23 11.38 -4.56 -3.55
C VAL A 23 10.53 -5.81 -3.32
N ILE A 24 9.20 -5.68 -3.42
CA ILE A 24 8.27 -6.80 -3.21
C ILE A 24 8.45 -7.87 -4.30
N GLU A 25 8.68 -7.46 -5.55
CA GLU A 25 8.95 -8.35 -6.68
C GLU A 25 10.22 -9.18 -6.43
N THR A 26 11.35 -8.53 -6.16
CA THR A 26 12.61 -9.23 -5.84
C THR A 26 12.49 -10.15 -4.62
N LEU A 27 11.71 -9.76 -3.60
CA LEU A 27 11.46 -10.62 -2.44
C LEU A 27 10.67 -11.88 -2.83
N ARG A 28 9.66 -11.77 -3.70
CA ARG A 28 8.87 -12.92 -4.18
C ARG A 28 9.68 -13.85 -5.08
N GLU A 29 10.62 -13.32 -5.86
CA GLU A 29 11.55 -14.13 -6.66
C GLU A 29 12.48 -14.95 -5.76
N ARG A 30 13.04 -14.34 -4.71
CA ARG A 30 13.96 -15.00 -3.78
C ARG A 30 13.27 -15.94 -2.80
N LEU A 31 11.99 -15.68 -2.51
CA LEU A 31 11.16 -16.43 -1.58
C LEU A 31 9.85 -16.83 -2.26
N PRO A 32 9.83 -17.91 -3.06
CA PRO A 32 8.66 -18.30 -3.86
C PRO A 32 7.38 -18.55 -3.05
N ASN A 33 7.52 -18.88 -1.76
CA ASN A 33 6.41 -19.12 -0.84
C ASN A 33 6.04 -17.89 0.01
N LEU A 34 6.63 -16.72 -0.28
CA LEU A 34 6.34 -15.48 0.45
C LEU A 34 4.90 -15.04 0.17
N ARG A 35 4.11 -14.96 1.25
CA ARG A 35 2.79 -14.34 1.21
C ARG A 35 2.93 -12.84 1.41
N VAL A 36 2.18 -12.06 0.63
CA VAL A 36 2.16 -10.60 0.74
C VAL A 36 0.73 -10.11 0.95
N THR A 37 0.55 -9.24 1.95
CA THR A 37 -0.69 -8.48 2.14
C THR A 37 -0.41 -6.99 2.08
N LEU A 38 -1.09 -6.28 1.20
CA LEU A 38 -1.07 -4.83 1.11
C LEU A 38 -2.16 -4.27 2.03
N ARG A 39 -1.78 -3.43 2.99
CA ARG A 39 -2.70 -2.69 3.86
C ARG A 39 -2.72 -1.23 3.45
N THR A 40 -3.79 -0.80 2.80
CA THR A 40 -3.86 0.52 2.17
C THR A 40 -5.30 0.89 1.79
N ALA A 41 -5.58 2.18 1.65
CA ALA A 41 -6.80 2.68 1.03
C ALA A 41 -6.63 2.99 -0.47
N ALA A 42 -5.47 2.65 -1.07
CA ALA A 42 -5.22 2.88 -2.48
C ALA A 42 -6.18 2.06 -3.38
N PRO A 43 -6.52 2.56 -4.58
CA PRO A 43 -7.46 1.88 -5.47
C PRO A 43 -6.98 0.49 -5.88
N ARG A 44 -7.85 -0.52 -5.73
CA ARG A 44 -7.55 -1.92 -6.06
C ARG A 44 -6.99 -2.10 -7.47
N PHE A 45 -7.54 -1.39 -8.47
CA PHE A 45 -7.09 -1.52 -9.85
C PHE A 45 -5.59 -1.21 -10.00
N LYS A 46 -5.08 -0.19 -9.29
CA LYS A 46 -3.67 0.20 -9.37
C LYS A 46 -2.75 -0.76 -8.62
N LEU A 47 -3.25 -1.34 -7.53
CA LEU A 47 -2.54 -2.38 -6.79
C LEU A 47 -2.40 -3.66 -7.64
N VAL A 48 -3.49 -4.09 -8.29
CA VAL A 48 -3.44 -5.27 -9.17
C VAL A 48 -2.56 -5.03 -10.39
N GLU A 49 -2.65 -3.84 -11.01
CA GLU A 49 -1.78 -3.44 -12.12
C GLU A 49 -0.29 -3.57 -11.75
N ARG A 50 0.09 -3.20 -10.52
CA ARG A 50 1.50 -3.16 -10.12
C ARG A 50 2.00 -4.46 -9.48
N PHE A 51 1.19 -5.14 -8.69
CA PHE A 51 1.63 -6.28 -7.86
C PHE A 51 1.07 -7.64 -8.32
N GLY A 52 0.17 -7.65 -9.31
CA GLY A 52 -0.54 -8.84 -9.78
C GLY A 52 -1.69 -9.27 -8.85
N GLU A 53 -2.43 -10.30 -9.25
CA GLU A 53 -3.61 -10.76 -8.49
C GLU A 53 -3.28 -11.61 -7.26
N GLN A 54 -2.02 -12.06 -7.11
CA GLN A 54 -1.66 -12.97 -6.02
C GLN A 54 -1.44 -12.25 -4.68
N VAL A 55 -1.40 -10.91 -4.65
CA VAL A 55 -1.30 -10.17 -3.39
C VAL A 55 -2.66 -10.03 -2.73
N ALA A 56 -2.72 -10.32 -1.43
CA ALA A 56 -3.91 -10.01 -0.65
C ALA A 56 -3.98 -8.49 -0.42
N ILE A 57 -5.18 -7.93 -0.44
CA ILE A 57 -5.41 -6.51 -0.18
C ILE A 57 -6.38 -6.37 0.99
N THR A 58 -5.99 -5.57 1.98
CA THR A 58 -6.83 -5.20 3.12
C THR A 58 -6.97 -3.69 3.13
N SER A 59 -8.21 -3.20 3.07
CA SER A 59 -8.47 -1.76 3.18
C SER A 59 -8.03 -1.26 4.55
N ALA A 60 -7.25 -0.18 4.57
CA ALA A 60 -6.81 0.46 5.81
C ALA A 60 -6.50 1.94 5.57
N THR A 61 -7.04 2.79 6.45
CA THR A 61 -6.55 4.17 6.60
C THR A 61 -5.19 4.10 7.29
N THR A 62 -4.22 4.84 6.75
CA THR A 62 -2.82 4.83 7.23
C THR A 62 -2.40 6.17 7.82
N ASP A 63 -3.09 7.24 7.43
CA ASP A 63 -2.86 8.58 7.96
C ASP A 63 -3.61 8.75 9.30
N ILE A 64 -2.94 9.33 10.29
CA ILE A 64 -3.49 9.64 11.61
C ILE A 64 -3.25 11.12 11.88
N GLY A 65 -4.30 11.87 12.25
CA GLY A 65 -4.25 13.30 12.58
C GLY A 65 -4.05 14.26 11.39
N MET A 66 -3.32 13.86 10.35
CA MET A 66 -3.10 14.66 9.14
C MET A 66 -3.58 13.89 7.91
N VAL A 67 -4.84 14.14 7.52
CA VAL A 67 -5.46 13.48 6.38
C VAL A 67 -4.89 14.07 5.09
N GLN A 68 -4.20 13.24 4.30
CA GLN A 68 -3.71 13.64 2.99
C GLN A 68 -4.75 13.31 1.92
N GLN A 69 -5.16 14.32 1.14
CA GLN A 69 -6.03 14.13 -0.01
C GLN A 69 -5.25 13.52 -1.19
N ASP A 70 -4.01 13.98 -1.37
CA ASP A 70 -3.08 13.50 -2.39
C ASP A 70 -1.62 13.75 -1.96
N ALA A 71 -0.69 13.54 -2.89
CA ALA A 71 0.75 13.58 -2.61
C ALA A 71 1.25 14.97 -2.21
N GLN A 72 0.47 16.02 -2.49
CA GLN A 72 0.87 17.42 -2.32
C GLN A 72 -0.13 18.21 -1.47
N CYS A 73 -1.34 17.69 -1.25
CA CYS A 73 -2.42 18.39 -0.56
C CYS A 73 -2.85 17.70 0.74
N ILE A 74 -2.92 18.49 1.82
CA ILE A 74 -3.52 18.11 3.10
C ILE A 74 -4.98 18.56 3.10
N ALA A 75 -5.89 17.67 3.51
CA ALA A 75 -7.28 18.00 3.76
C ALA A 75 -7.42 18.57 5.18
N TRP A 76 -7.29 19.88 5.33
CA TRP A 76 -7.26 20.55 6.63
C TRP A 76 -8.51 20.33 7.47
N GLU A 77 -9.70 20.44 6.88
CA GLU A 77 -10.96 20.23 7.60
C GLU A 77 -11.10 18.78 8.08
N ALA A 78 -10.74 17.81 7.24
CA ALA A 78 -10.75 16.39 7.61
C ALA A 78 -9.70 16.08 8.68
N SER A 79 -8.53 16.73 8.61
CA SER A 79 -7.46 16.60 9.61
C SER A 79 -7.89 17.13 10.97
N ALA A 80 -8.63 18.24 11.02
CA ALA A 80 -9.16 18.79 12.27
C ALA A 80 -10.20 17.90 12.97
N GLN A 81 -10.75 16.91 12.26
CA GLN A 81 -11.77 15.98 12.76
C GLN A 81 -11.24 14.56 13.03
N ALA A 82 -9.97 14.30 12.71
CA ALA A 82 -9.35 12.97 12.72
C ALA A 82 -8.73 12.58 14.07
#